data_AF-A2DNJ1-F1
#
_entry.id   AF-A2DNJ1-F1
#
_cell.length_a   1.000
_cell.length_b   1.000
_cell.length_c   1.000
_cell.angle_alpha   90.00
_cell.angle_beta   90.00
_cell.angle_gamma   90.00
#
_symmetry.space_group_name_H-M   'P 1'
#
loop_
_entity.id
_entity.type
_entity.pdbx_description
1 polymer ?
#
loop_
_entity_poly.entity_id
_entity_poly.type
_entity_poly.pdbx_seq_one_letter_code
_entity_poly.pdbx_strand_id
1 'polypeptide(L)'
;MGTSASLTSDEITNPKRYSELRSIYSYHIETYNALYQLKTNNEEELNKLYKTIKTNLIDSKICRPKTVMKDILNIIKYNNRYSKSYLKLVKLISDEYHVKVVTDVPLIFISLFDKEYGFRLDTYERDRLKVKENLDIHSENTIYRAIMYDDKERFIWFTEIEEFDKDQKLSSRLYPKFYNEGYSLLELCCYHGAVDCFKLLRTKFNSEITEICLIFSFLGGNAEIMNECLKYQTPNKKCMEYAIISHNIDFVSFLMNEYNIEIKLDYCVEYNNLESFLVYVDQTNDIGCPKVRLAQRSI
;
A
#
# COMPACT_ATOMS: atom_id res chain seq x y z
N MET A 1 54.75 -17.16 25.08
CA MET A 1 54.06 -17.53 23.83
C MET A 1 52.60 -17.73 24.16
N GLY A 2 51.81 -16.66 24.11
CA GLY A 2 50.37 -16.70 24.32
C GLY A 2 49.71 -16.28 23.02
N THR A 3 49.19 -17.25 22.28
CA THR A 3 48.41 -17.01 21.06
C THR A 3 47.04 -16.48 21.44
N SER A 4 46.81 -15.21 21.14
CA SER A 4 45.50 -14.58 21.09
C SER A 4 44.72 -15.18 19.91
N ALA A 5 43.71 -16.00 20.20
CA ALA A 5 42.69 -16.34 19.22
C ALA A 5 41.70 -15.17 19.16
N SER A 6 41.79 -14.37 18.10
CA SER A 6 40.77 -13.41 17.71
C SER A 6 39.52 -14.16 17.29
N LEU A 7 38.41 -14.00 18.03
CA LEU A 7 37.09 -14.39 17.57
C LEU A 7 36.64 -13.32 16.56
N THR A 8 36.71 -13.66 15.27
CA THR A 8 36.05 -12.92 14.21
C THR A 8 34.55 -13.18 14.32
N SER A 9 33.78 -12.14 14.57
CA SER A 9 32.32 -12.15 14.57
C SER A 9 31.79 -12.19 13.14
N ASP A 10 31.98 -13.32 12.47
CA ASP A 10 31.12 -13.70 11.37
C ASP A 10 29.85 -14.28 12.00
N GLU A 11 28.90 -13.41 12.37
CA GLU A 11 27.57 -13.85 12.77
C GLU A 11 26.88 -14.51 11.58
N ILE A 12 26.79 -15.83 11.69
CA ILE A 12 26.04 -16.73 10.82
C ILE A 12 24.59 -16.23 10.81
N THR A 13 24.18 -15.55 9.74
CA THR A 13 22.77 -15.48 9.37
C THR A 13 22.27 -16.92 9.25
N ASN A 14 21.20 -17.26 9.97
CA ASN A 14 20.65 -18.60 9.95
C ASN A 14 19.41 -18.61 9.05
N PRO A 15 19.54 -18.78 7.71
CA PRO A 15 18.41 -18.77 6.78
C PRO A 15 17.34 -19.82 7.09
N LYS A 16 17.64 -20.84 7.92
CA LYS A 16 16.64 -21.77 8.45
C LYS A 16 15.61 -21.06 9.33
N ARG A 17 16.00 -20.03 10.08
CA ARG A 17 15.13 -19.33 11.01
C ARG A 17 14.08 -18.47 10.31
N TYR A 18 14.46 -17.70 9.29
CA TYR A 18 13.49 -16.94 8.49
C TYR A 18 12.47 -17.87 7.83
N SER A 19 12.95 -18.93 7.15
CA SER A 19 12.07 -19.88 6.46
C SER A 19 11.12 -20.62 7.41
N GLU A 20 11.60 -21.01 8.60
CA GLU A 20 10.77 -21.60 9.67
C GLU A 20 9.68 -20.62 10.15
N LEU A 21 10.05 -19.38 10.51
CA LEU A 21 9.09 -18.39 10.99
C LEU A 21 8.07 -18.01 9.90
N ARG A 22 8.52 -17.84 8.66
CA ARG A 22 7.64 -17.56 7.53
C ARG A 22 6.65 -18.71 7.30
N SER A 23 7.08 -19.95 7.46
CA SER A 23 6.21 -21.13 7.36
C SER A 23 5.13 -21.12 8.45
N ILE A 24 5.51 -20.84 9.71
CA ILE A 24 4.59 -20.77 10.85
C ILE A 24 3.51 -19.69 10.64
N TYR A 25 3.88 -18.53 10.11
CA TYR A 25 2.96 -17.41 9.91
C TYR A 25 2.49 -17.25 8.45
N SER A 26 2.66 -18.29 7.62
CA SER A 26 2.39 -18.25 6.18
C SER A 26 0.98 -17.77 5.86
N TYR A 27 -0.03 -18.32 6.55
CA TYR A 27 -1.43 -17.92 6.37
C TYR A 27 -1.68 -16.42 6.62
N HIS A 28 -1.06 -15.83 7.64
CA HIS A 28 -1.19 -14.40 7.92
C HIS A 28 -0.50 -13.56 6.85
N ILE A 29 0.75 -13.90 6.51
CA ILE A 29 1.55 -13.24 5.48
C ILE A 29 0.82 -13.26 4.13
N GLU A 30 0.38 -14.43 3.69
CA GLU A 30 -0.30 -14.62 2.41
C GLU A 30 -1.64 -13.87 2.36
N THR A 31 -2.38 -13.82 3.47
CA THR A 31 -3.66 -13.10 3.53
C THR A 31 -3.47 -11.59 3.37
N TYR A 32 -2.50 -11.00 4.09
CA TYR A 32 -2.23 -9.56 3.94
C TYR A 32 -1.53 -9.23 2.63
N ASN A 33 -0.64 -10.09 2.12
CA ASN A 33 -0.08 -9.91 0.78
C ASN A 33 -1.19 -9.88 -0.28
N ALA A 34 -2.17 -10.79 -0.21
CA ALA A 34 -3.32 -10.80 -1.12
C ALA A 34 -4.22 -9.55 -0.97
N LEU A 35 -4.37 -9.01 0.24
CA LEU A 35 -5.11 -7.78 0.49
C LEU A 35 -4.41 -6.56 -0.11
N TYR A 36 -3.13 -6.34 0.17
CA TYR A 36 -2.40 -5.16 -0.31
C TYR A 36 -2.13 -5.21 -1.82
N GLN A 37 -1.92 -6.41 -2.37
CA GLN A 37 -1.68 -6.63 -3.80
C GLN A 37 -2.96 -6.94 -4.60
N LEU A 38 -4.14 -6.65 -4.06
CA LEU A 38 -5.40 -6.91 -4.74
C LEU A 38 -5.43 -6.27 -6.13
N LYS A 39 -5.76 -7.07 -7.15
CA LYS A 39 -5.77 -6.65 -8.56
C LYS A 39 -7.06 -6.96 -9.31
N THR A 40 -8.15 -7.27 -8.60
CA THR A 40 -9.39 -7.76 -9.20
C THR A 40 -10.64 -7.05 -8.70
N ASN A 41 -11.64 -6.96 -9.58
CA ASN A 41 -13.02 -6.59 -9.28
C ASN A 41 -13.99 -7.78 -9.47
N ASN A 42 -13.46 -8.97 -9.77
CA ASN A 42 -14.27 -10.17 -10.00
C ASN A 42 -14.90 -10.65 -8.68
N GLU A 43 -16.23 -10.79 -8.66
CA GLU A 43 -16.95 -11.14 -7.44
C GLU A 43 -16.60 -12.54 -6.90
N GLU A 44 -16.32 -13.51 -7.76
CA GLU A 44 -15.92 -14.86 -7.32
C GLU A 44 -14.55 -14.85 -6.65
N GLU A 45 -13.58 -14.12 -7.21
CA GLU A 45 -12.25 -13.96 -6.63
C GLU A 45 -12.30 -13.21 -5.30
N LEU A 46 -13.13 -12.16 -5.21
CA LEU A 46 -13.35 -11.44 -3.96
C LEU A 46 -14.00 -12.33 -2.89
N ASN A 47 -14.95 -13.18 -3.27
CA ASN A 47 -15.57 -14.14 -2.35
C ASN A 47 -14.57 -15.21 -1.88
N LYS A 48 -13.61 -15.62 -2.73
CA LYS A 48 -12.51 -16.51 -2.31
C LYS A 48 -11.59 -15.80 -1.32
N LEU A 49 -11.17 -14.57 -1.62
CA LEU A 49 -10.35 -13.77 -0.70
C LEU A 49 -11.06 -13.52 0.63
N TYR A 50 -12.36 -13.22 0.61
CA TYR A 50 -13.18 -13.09 1.82
C TYR A 50 -13.16 -14.35 2.69
N LYS A 51 -13.31 -15.54 2.09
CA LYS A 51 -13.22 -16.82 2.83
C LYS A 51 -11.85 -17.03 3.46
N THR A 52 -10.77 -16.64 2.77
CA THR A 52 -9.41 -16.68 3.29
C THR A 52 -9.25 -15.73 4.48
N ILE A 53 -9.69 -14.47 4.34
CA ILE A 53 -9.68 -13.46 5.41
C ILE A 53 -10.44 -13.96 6.65
N LYS A 54 -11.65 -14.47 6.43
CA LYS A 54 -12.49 -15.02 7.49
C LYS A 54 -11.77 -16.14 8.24
N THR A 55 -11.32 -17.16 7.52
CA THR A 55 -10.68 -18.34 8.13
C THR A 55 -9.39 -17.97 8.85
N ASN A 56 -8.52 -17.21 8.17
CA ASN A 56 -7.15 -16.99 8.63
C ASN A 56 -7.03 -15.88 9.67
N LEU A 57 -7.91 -14.87 9.65
CA LEU A 57 -7.81 -13.70 10.54
C LEU A 57 -8.92 -13.66 11.59
N ILE A 58 -10.16 -13.98 11.23
CA ILE A 58 -11.32 -13.78 12.11
C ILE A 58 -11.63 -15.05 12.93
N ASP A 59 -11.85 -16.18 12.26
CA ASP A 59 -12.22 -17.45 12.90
C ASP A 59 -11.06 -18.02 13.72
N SER A 60 -9.82 -17.75 13.30
CA SER A 60 -8.59 -18.05 14.05
C SER A 60 -8.43 -17.22 15.34
N LYS A 61 -9.28 -16.19 15.53
CA LYS A 61 -9.28 -15.24 16.65
C LYS A 61 -8.03 -14.36 16.76
N ILE A 62 -7.20 -14.31 15.71
CA ILE A 62 -6.06 -13.40 15.62
C ILE A 62 -6.56 -11.95 15.60
N CYS A 63 -7.54 -11.66 14.76
CA CYS A 63 -8.09 -10.32 14.58
C CYS A 63 -9.60 -10.28 14.88
N ARG A 64 -10.05 -9.18 15.49
CA ARG A 64 -11.48 -8.90 15.59
C ARG A 64 -12.01 -8.44 14.22
N PRO A 65 -13.27 -8.76 13.85
CA PRO A 65 -13.87 -8.30 12.60
C PRO A 65 -13.72 -6.79 12.36
N LYS A 66 -13.93 -5.98 13.42
CA LYS A 66 -13.77 -4.51 13.37
C LYS A 66 -12.34 -4.09 13.01
N THR A 67 -11.32 -4.82 13.49
CA THR A 67 -9.91 -4.55 13.16
C THR A 67 -9.63 -4.85 11.69
N VAL A 68 -10.10 -6.00 11.19
CA VAL A 68 -9.94 -6.37 9.78
C VAL A 68 -10.63 -5.34 8.85
N MET A 69 -11.83 -4.88 9.20
CA MET A 69 -12.51 -3.81 8.45
C MET A 69 -11.70 -2.51 8.45
N LYS A 70 -11.12 -2.11 9.59
CA LYS A 70 -10.25 -0.94 9.70
C LYS A 70 -9.04 -1.07 8.79
N ASP A 71 -8.38 -2.22 8.80
CA ASP A 71 -7.20 -2.48 7.97
C ASP A 71 -7.56 -2.37 6.49
N ILE A 72 -8.62 -3.06 6.05
CA ILE A 72 -9.08 -3.03 4.65
C ILE A 72 -9.40 -1.60 4.20
N LEU A 73 -10.11 -0.82 5.02
CA LEU A 73 -10.42 0.58 4.69
C LEU A 73 -9.17 1.45 4.59
N ASN A 74 -8.16 1.20 5.43
CA ASN A 74 -6.90 1.94 5.38
C ASN A 74 -6.01 1.55 4.19
N ILE A 75 -6.16 0.35 3.62
CA ILE A 75 -5.45 -0.07 2.39
C ILE A 75 -5.89 0.76 1.18
N ILE A 76 -7.15 1.20 1.13
CA ILE A 76 -7.73 1.90 -0.02
C ILE A 76 -6.84 3.06 -0.49
N LYS A 77 -6.26 3.85 0.44
CA LYS A 77 -5.40 5.00 0.08
C LYS A 77 -4.15 4.60 -0.73
N TYR A 78 -3.69 3.36 -0.64
CA TYR A 78 -2.48 2.86 -1.31
C TYR A 78 -2.78 2.01 -2.54
N ASN A 79 -4.04 1.63 -2.74
CA ASN A 79 -4.47 0.84 -3.89
C ASN A 79 -5.88 1.24 -4.34
N ASN A 80 -6.11 2.55 -4.53
CA ASN A 80 -7.45 3.10 -4.70
C ASN A 80 -8.13 2.69 -6.02
N ARG A 81 -7.40 2.12 -6.99
CA ARG A 81 -7.96 1.49 -8.20
C ARG A 81 -9.04 0.45 -7.87
N TYR A 82 -8.88 -0.28 -6.77
CA TYR A 82 -9.79 -1.36 -6.36
C TYR A 82 -10.66 -0.96 -5.16
N SER A 83 -10.91 0.34 -4.96
CA SER A 83 -11.75 0.85 -3.85
C SER A 83 -13.06 0.08 -3.72
N LYS A 84 -13.79 -0.16 -4.82
CA LYS A 84 -15.05 -0.92 -4.80
C LYS A 84 -14.89 -2.34 -4.27
N SER A 85 -13.83 -3.04 -4.66
CA SER A 85 -13.52 -4.37 -4.16
C SER A 85 -13.27 -4.38 -2.65
N TYR A 86 -12.50 -3.42 -2.14
CA TYR A 86 -12.28 -3.29 -0.71
C TYR A 86 -13.58 -2.98 0.06
N LEU A 87 -14.41 -2.07 -0.46
CA LEU A 87 -15.71 -1.77 0.14
C LEU A 87 -16.63 -3.00 0.17
N LYS A 88 -16.61 -3.84 -0.87
CA LYS A 88 -17.33 -5.12 -0.90
C LYS A 88 -16.83 -6.10 0.17
N LEU A 89 -15.52 -6.23 0.36
CA LEU A 89 -14.96 -7.06 1.44
C LEU A 89 -15.41 -6.56 2.82
N VAL A 90 -15.37 -5.23 3.04
CA VAL A 90 -15.87 -4.60 4.27
C VAL A 90 -17.36 -4.87 4.47
N LYS A 91 -18.16 -4.81 3.40
CA LYS A 91 -19.60 -5.11 3.43
C LYS A 91 -19.87 -6.54 3.87
N LEU A 92 -19.16 -7.52 3.31
CA LEU A 92 -19.30 -8.94 3.67
C LEU A 92 -19.01 -9.16 5.16
N ILE A 93 -17.92 -8.59 5.68
CA ILE A 93 -17.58 -8.68 7.11
C ILE A 93 -18.63 -7.98 7.97
N SER A 94 -19.07 -6.78 7.56
CA SER A 94 -20.08 -6.01 8.26
C SER A 94 -21.39 -6.78 8.41
N ASP A 95 -21.83 -7.45 7.34
CA ASP A 95 -23.09 -8.19 7.31
C ASP A 95 -23.02 -9.43 8.19
N GLU A 96 -21.96 -10.23 8.01
CA GLU A 96 -21.82 -11.51 8.68
C GLU A 96 -21.58 -11.37 10.19
N TYR A 97 -20.77 -10.39 10.60
CA TYR A 97 -20.41 -10.18 12.00
C TYR A 97 -21.18 -9.04 12.66
N HIS A 98 -22.15 -8.45 11.93
CA HIS A 98 -23.01 -7.35 12.40
C HIS A 98 -22.23 -6.14 12.96
N VAL A 99 -21.05 -5.85 12.40
CA VAL A 99 -20.23 -4.70 12.82
C VAL A 99 -20.78 -3.43 12.19
N LYS A 100 -21.32 -2.53 13.02
CA LYS A 100 -21.95 -1.27 12.56
C LYS A 100 -21.06 -0.04 12.67
N VAL A 101 -19.93 -0.13 13.38
CA VAL A 101 -19.07 1.03 13.67
C VAL A 101 -17.59 0.65 13.58
N VAL A 102 -16.85 1.40 12.77
CA VAL A 102 -15.39 1.35 12.64
C VAL A 102 -14.82 2.71 13.05
N THR A 103 -13.77 2.69 13.89
CA THR A 103 -13.09 3.89 14.39
C THR A 103 -11.68 3.96 13.84
N ASP A 104 -11.05 5.13 13.90
CA ASP A 104 -9.66 5.36 13.45
C ASP A 104 -9.43 5.04 11.96
N VAL A 105 -10.43 5.38 11.14
CA VAL A 105 -10.37 5.32 9.68
C VAL A 105 -10.64 6.73 9.13
N PRO A 106 -9.92 7.17 8.08
CA PRO A 106 -10.24 8.43 7.42
C PRO A 106 -11.70 8.52 6.99
N LEU A 107 -12.36 9.64 7.32
CA LEU A 107 -13.79 9.86 7.04
C LEU A 107 -14.15 9.71 5.56
N ILE A 108 -13.21 9.94 4.64
CA ILE A 108 -13.42 9.77 3.20
C ILE A 108 -13.78 8.32 2.84
N PHE A 109 -13.16 7.32 3.46
CA PHE A 109 -13.45 5.91 3.17
C PHE A 109 -14.79 5.47 3.77
N ILE A 110 -15.16 6.02 4.92
CA ILE A 110 -16.49 5.82 5.50
C ILE A 110 -17.56 6.46 4.60
N SER A 111 -17.29 7.66 4.07
CA SER A 111 -18.20 8.35 3.14
C SER A 111 -18.33 7.61 1.80
N LEU A 112 -17.25 7.00 1.29
CA LEU A 112 -17.30 6.15 0.10
C LEU A 112 -18.18 4.92 0.34
N PHE A 113 -18.03 4.28 1.50
CA PHE A 113 -18.84 3.14 1.89
C PHE A 113 -20.34 3.49 1.99
N ASP A 114 -20.67 4.60 2.65
CA ASP A 114 -22.05 5.11 2.77
C ASP A 114 -22.64 5.44 1.39
N LYS A 115 -21.86 6.05 0.49
CA LYS A 115 -22.29 6.34 -0.89
C LYS A 115 -22.59 5.07 -1.68
N GLU A 116 -21.81 4.01 -1.52
CA GLU A 116 -21.96 2.76 -2.27
C GLU A 116 -23.11 1.89 -1.74
N TYR A 117 -23.29 1.79 -0.42
CA TYR A 117 -24.23 0.83 0.20
C TYR A 117 -25.40 1.45 0.97
N GLY A 118 -25.43 2.78 1.16
CA GLY A 118 -26.53 3.49 1.82
C GLY A 118 -26.65 3.25 3.33
N PHE A 119 -25.60 2.73 3.97
CA PHE A 119 -25.54 2.61 5.44
C PHE A 119 -24.17 3.02 5.98
N ARG A 120 -24.17 3.51 7.22
CA ARG A 120 -23.00 4.10 7.87
C ARG A 120 -22.25 3.13 8.77
N LEU A 121 -20.93 3.24 8.71
CA LEU A 121 -19.99 2.53 9.58
C LEU A 121 -19.44 3.43 10.71
N ASP A 122 -20.17 4.47 11.12
CA ASP A 122 -19.71 5.45 12.10
C ASP A 122 -20.84 5.99 12.98
N THR A 123 -20.47 6.69 14.04
CA THR A 123 -21.39 7.34 14.99
C THR A 123 -21.41 8.86 14.88
N TYR A 124 -20.76 9.45 13.87
CA TYR A 124 -20.68 10.90 13.69
C TYR A 124 -21.98 11.47 13.11
N GLU A 125 -22.31 12.69 13.54
CA GLU A 125 -23.45 13.43 13.02
C GLU A 125 -23.30 13.69 11.51
N ARG A 126 -24.40 13.57 10.74
CA ARG A 126 -24.42 13.74 9.27
C ARG A 126 -23.75 15.03 8.80
N ASP A 127 -23.89 16.11 9.56
CA ASP A 127 -23.35 17.41 9.18
C ASP A 127 -21.82 17.51 9.29
N ARG A 128 -21.18 16.65 10.11
CA ARG A 128 -19.70 16.55 10.17
C ARG A 128 -19.10 15.78 8.98
N LEU A 129 -19.94 15.02 8.26
CA LEU A 129 -19.54 14.12 7.19
C LEU A 129 -19.78 14.68 5.78
N LYS A 130 -20.10 15.97 5.64
CA LYS A 130 -20.02 16.65 4.34
C LYS A 130 -18.56 16.74 3.91
N VAL A 131 -18.03 15.64 3.41
CA VAL A 131 -16.78 15.58 2.68
C VAL A 131 -16.97 16.51 1.49
N LYS A 132 -16.45 17.73 1.56
CA LYS A 132 -16.47 18.73 0.47
C LYS A 132 -15.60 18.33 -0.73
N GLU A 133 -15.23 17.06 -0.80
CA GLU A 133 -14.23 16.54 -1.71
C GLU A 133 -14.90 15.76 -2.84
N ASN A 134 -14.35 15.88 -4.04
CA ASN A 134 -14.85 15.15 -5.18
C ASN A 134 -14.47 13.66 -5.03
N LEU A 135 -15.47 12.80 -4.82
CA LEU A 135 -15.27 11.35 -4.75
C LEU A 135 -15.22 10.68 -6.13
N ASP A 136 -15.60 11.41 -7.18
CA ASP A 136 -15.73 10.91 -8.55
C ASP A 136 -14.55 11.35 -9.44
N ILE A 137 -13.38 11.55 -8.82
CA ILE A 137 -12.13 11.94 -9.52
C ILE A 137 -11.66 10.91 -10.55
N HIS A 138 -12.09 9.64 -10.42
CA HIS A 138 -11.81 8.55 -11.38
C HIS A 138 -13.02 8.21 -12.27
N SER A 139 -13.96 9.14 -12.42
CA SER A 139 -15.09 9.01 -13.35
C SER A 139 -14.60 8.84 -14.80
N GLU A 140 -15.46 8.25 -15.65
CA GLU A 140 -15.08 7.74 -16.96
C GLU A 140 -14.30 8.73 -17.83
N ASN A 141 -14.73 10.00 -17.82
CA ASN A 141 -14.20 11.06 -18.68
C ASN A 141 -13.12 11.91 -17.99
N THR A 142 -12.25 11.30 -17.18
CA THR A 142 -11.17 12.02 -16.50
C THR A 142 -9.80 11.54 -16.94
N ILE A 143 -8.84 12.47 -17.01
CA ILE A 143 -7.43 12.13 -17.25
C ILE A 143 -6.87 11.22 -16.15
N TYR A 144 -7.36 11.38 -14.91
CA TYR A 144 -6.97 10.55 -13.78
C TYR A 144 -7.40 9.09 -13.93
N ARG A 145 -8.55 8.83 -14.56
CA ARG A 145 -8.96 7.48 -14.91
C ARG A 145 -8.09 6.90 -16.02
N ALA A 146 -7.74 7.71 -17.03
CA ALA A 146 -6.82 7.28 -18.09
C ALA A 146 -5.48 6.84 -17.49
N ILE A 147 -4.89 7.64 -16.59
CA ILE A 147 -3.69 7.24 -15.84
C ILE A 147 -3.95 5.99 -15.00
N MET A 148 -5.05 5.93 -14.25
CA MET A 148 -5.34 4.80 -13.35
C MET A 148 -5.37 3.45 -14.07
N TYR A 149 -5.77 3.39 -15.33
CA TYR A 149 -5.79 2.16 -16.14
C TYR A 149 -4.71 2.10 -17.22
N ASP A 150 -3.77 3.04 -17.22
CA ASP A 150 -2.75 3.21 -18.25
C ASP A 150 -3.32 3.27 -19.69
N ASP A 151 -4.48 3.91 -19.84
CA ASP A 151 -5.17 4.10 -21.12
C ASP A 151 -4.48 5.20 -21.93
N LYS A 152 -3.44 4.78 -22.66
CA LYS A 152 -2.60 5.64 -23.48
C LYS A 152 -3.38 6.44 -24.53
N GLU A 153 -4.33 5.80 -25.23
CA GLU A 153 -5.08 6.45 -26.31
C GLU A 153 -5.92 7.60 -25.77
N ARG A 154 -6.64 7.33 -24.67
CA ARG A 154 -7.44 8.36 -24.00
C ARG A 154 -6.57 9.45 -23.39
N PHE A 155 -5.41 9.09 -22.84
CA PHE A 155 -4.45 10.04 -22.32
C PHE A 155 -3.92 10.97 -23.42
N ILE A 156 -3.58 10.43 -24.61
CA ILE A 156 -3.16 11.23 -25.78
C ILE A 156 -4.23 12.26 -26.12
N TRP A 157 -5.50 11.84 -26.23
CA TRP A 157 -6.61 12.73 -26.52
C TRP A 157 -6.69 13.90 -25.51
N PHE A 158 -6.57 13.62 -24.21
CA PHE A 158 -6.52 14.66 -23.18
C PHE A 158 -5.34 15.61 -23.34
N THR A 159 -4.23 15.19 -23.93
CA THR A 159 -3.04 16.04 -24.13
C THR A 159 -3.11 16.91 -25.40
N GLU A 160 -4.17 16.75 -26.19
CA GLU A 160 -4.38 17.43 -27.48
C GLU A 160 -5.51 18.47 -27.43
N ILE A 161 -6.31 18.48 -26.37
CA ILE A 161 -7.32 19.53 -26.14
C ILE A 161 -6.64 20.85 -25.74
N GLU A 162 -7.24 21.98 -26.12
CA GLU A 162 -6.67 23.32 -25.92
C GLU A 162 -6.52 23.67 -24.42
N GLU A 163 -7.43 23.16 -23.58
CA GLU A 163 -7.46 23.40 -22.14
C GLU A 163 -6.53 22.49 -21.33
N PHE A 164 -5.72 21.65 -21.98
CA PHE A 164 -4.81 20.76 -21.28
C PHE A 164 -3.71 21.52 -20.55
N ASP A 165 -3.71 21.44 -19.22
CA ASP A 165 -2.62 21.90 -18.38
C ASP A 165 -1.70 20.71 -18.03
N LYS A 166 -0.47 20.75 -18.53
CA LYS A 166 0.57 19.74 -18.26
C LYS A 166 1.05 19.78 -16.82
N ASP A 167 0.94 20.92 -16.15
CA ASP A 167 1.42 21.16 -14.79
C ASP A 167 0.28 21.00 -13.76
N GLN A 168 -0.89 20.55 -14.21
CA GLN A 168 -2.05 20.33 -13.33
C GLN A 168 -1.72 19.33 -12.22
N LYS A 169 -2.24 19.63 -11.02
CA LYS A 169 -2.09 18.78 -9.83
C LYS A 169 -3.43 18.30 -9.32
N LEU A 170 -3.48 17.04 -8.87
CA LEU A 170 -4.63 16.45 -8.19
C LEU A 170 -4.45 16.52 -6.68
N SER A 171 -5.24 17.35 -6.00
CA SER A 171 -5.39 17.29 -4.55
C SER A 171 -6.57 16.40 -4.17
N SER A 172 -6.28 15.22 -3.61
CA SER A 172 -7.30 14.29 -3.12
C SER A 172 -6.82 13.46 -1.93
N ARG A 173 -7.68 13.30 -0.93
CA ARG A 173 -7.51 12.42 0.25
C ARG A 173 -7.72 10.94 -0.07
N LEU A 174 -8.07 10.59 -1.32
CA LEU A 174 -8.04 9.21 -1.81
C LEU A 174 -6.62 8.72 -2.06
N TYR A 175 -5.64 9.62 -2.02
CA TYR A 175 -4.22 9.32 -2.13
C TYR A 175 -3.54 9.58 -0.79
N PRO A 176 -2.35 9.00 -0.55
CA PRO A 176 -1.53 9.36 0.60
C PRO A 176 -1.21 10.86 0.56
N LYS A 177 -0.86 11.50 1.67
CA LYS A 177 -0.59 12.94 1.69
C LYS A 177 0.89 13.23 1.96
N PHE A 178 1.60 13.72 0.95
CA PHE A 178 2.94 14.28 1.09
C PHE A 178 2.93 15.82 1.18
N TYR A 179 2.10 16.48 0.38
CA TYR A 179 2.05 17.94 0.27
C TYR A 179 0.62 18.47 0.43
N ASN A 180 0.50 19.79 0.57
CA ASN A 180 -0.79 20.47 0.52
C ASN A 180 -1.25 20.76 -0.92
N GLU A 181 -0.37 20.67 -1.92
CA GLU A 181 -0.61 21.12 -3.30
C GLU A 181 -1.13 20.03 -4.25
N GLY A 182 -1.17 18.76 -3.83
CA GLY A 182 -1.58 17.64 -4.67
C GLY A 182 -0.44 17.02 -5.49
N TYR A 183 -0.79 16.09 -6.38
CA TYR A 183 0.16 15.30 -7.18
C TYR A 183 0.12 15.67 -8.66
N SER A 184 1.29 15.75 -9.29
CA SER A 184 1.40 15.90 -10.73
C SER A 184 0.89 14.66 -11.47
N LEU A 185 0.60 14.81 -12.77
CA LEU A 185 0.22 13.68 -13.62
C LEU A 185 1.29 12.58 -13.64
N LEU A 186 2.58 12.94 -13.61
CA LEU A 186 3.68 11.97 -13.62
C LEU A 186 3.76 11.18 -12.31
N GLU A 187 3.56 11.85 -11.17
CA GLU A 187 3.51 11.19 -9.86
C GLU A 187 2.32 10.23 -9.77
N LEU A 188 1.17 10.61 -10.31
CA LEU A 188 0.01 9.72 -10.41
C LEU A 188 0.29 8.51 -11.32
N CYS A 189 1.06 8.67 -12.40
CA CYS A 189 1.50 7.53 -13.21
C CYS A 189 2.37 6.57 -12.39
N CYS A 190 3.28 7.10 -11.57
CA CYS A 190 4.11 6.27 -10.69
C CYS A 190 3.28 5.52 -9.64
N TYR A 191 2.30 6.18 -9.02
CA TYR A 191 1.40 5.57 -8.03
C TYR A 191 0.61 4.41 -8.63
N HIS A 192 0.11 4.57 -9.86
CA HIS A 192 -0.72 3.57 -10.53
C HIS A 192 0.09 2.54 -11.34
N GLY A 193 1.39 2.73 -11.50
CA GLY A 193 2.21 1.88 -12.38
C GLY A 193 1.88 2.05 -13.87
N ALA A 194 1.41 3.23 -14.27
CA ALA A 194 0.95 3.56 -15.62
C ALA A 194 2.13 3.95 -16.53
N VAL A 195 2.77 2.95 -17.13
CA VAL A 195 4.04 3.10 -17.82
C VAL A 195 3.91 3.81 -19.16
N ASP A 196 2.81 3.60 -19.87
CA ASP A 196 2.59 4.24 -21.17
C ASP A 196 2.28 5.73 -21.00
N CYS A 197 1.43 6.07 -20.03
CA CYS A 197 1.15 7.47 -19.67
C CYS A 197 2.43 8.17 -19.16
N PHE A 198 3.21 7.48 -18.31
CA PHE A 198 4.48 7.99 -17.80
C PHE A 198 5.47 8.32 -18.93
N LYS A 199 5.67 7.39 -19.87
CA LYS A 199 6.56 7.60 -21.03
C LYS A 199 6.11 8.77 -21.88
N LEU A 200 4.80 8.94 -22.09
CA LEU A 200 4.27 10.06 -22.85
C LEU A 200 4.60 11.39 -22.16
N LEU A 201 4.39 11.49 -20.85
CA LEU A 201 4.68 12.69 -20.08
C LEU A 201 6.17 13.06 -20.08
N ARG A 202 7.06 12.06 -20.00
CA ARG A 202 8.51 12.27 -20.09
C ARG A 202 8.95 12.70 -21.49
N THR A 203 8.42 12.08 -22.54
CA THR A 203 8.85 12.33 -23.93
C THR A 203 8.28 13.61 -24.51
N LYS A 204 6.98 13.87 -24.34
CA LYS A 204 6.28 15.04 -24.95
C LYS A 204 6.48 16.32 -24.14
N PHE A 205 6.52 16.23 -22.81
CA PHE A 205 6.51 17.41 -21.94
C PHE A 205 7.77 17.58 -21.08
N ASN A 206 8.70 16.61 -21.12
CA ASN A 206 9.86 16.57 -20.24
C ASN A 206 9.50 16.71 -18.76
N SER A 207 8.37 16.11 -18.35
CA SER A 207 7.83 16.23 -16.98
C SER A 207 8.87 15.79 -15.95
N GLU A 208 9.17 16.61 -14.96
CA GLU A 208 10.25 16.35 -13.99
C GLU A 208 9.99 15.07 -13.17
N ILE A 209 11.02 14.24 -13.01
CA ILE A 209 10.96 13.09 -12.09
C ILE A 209 11.32 13.59 -10.69
N THR A 210 10.30 13.65 -9.82
CA THR A 210 10.43 14.10 -8.43
C THR A 210 10.80 12.94 -7.50
N GLU A 211 11.15 13.26 -6.25
CA GLU A 211 11.30 12.26 -5.18
C GLU A 211 10.00 11.45 -4.97
N ILE A 212 8.83 12.08 -5.12
CA ILE A 212 7.53 11.41 -5.00
C ILE A 212 7.37 10.36 -6.10
N CYS A 213 7.80 10.65 -7.34
CA CYS A 213 7.79 9.67 -8.42
C CYS A 213 8.54 8.39 -8.00
N LEU A 214 9.73 8.53 -7.41
CA LEU A 214 10.50 7.39 -6.93
C LEU A 214 9.77 6.65 -5.79
N ILE A 215 9.27 7.36 -4.77
CA ILE A 215 8.54 6.75 -3.64
C ILE A 215 7.30 5.98 -4.14
N PHE A 216 6.50 6.59 -5.02
CA PHE A 216 5.32 5.98 -5.59
C PHE A 216 5.64 4.84 -6.56
N SER A 217 6.79 4.84 -7.23
CA SER A 217 7.18 3.74 -8.11
C SER A 217 7.30 2.39 -7.38
N PHE A 218 7.74 2.40 -6.11
CA PHE A 218 7.76 1.21 -5.26
C PHE A 218 6.36 0.70 -4.90
N LEU A 219 5.38 1.60 -4.78
CA LEU A 219 3.98 1.23 -4.54
C LEU A 219 3.29 0.72 -5.81
N GLY A 220 3.46 1.43 -6.94
CA GLY A 220 2.88 1.06 -8.22
C GLY A 220 3.42 -0.26 -8.78
N GLY A 221 4.64 -0.66 -8.37
CA GLY A 221 5.20 -1.97 -8.67
C GLY A 221 5.59 -2.19 -10.14
N ASN A 222 5.71 -1.11 -10.91
CA ASN A 222 6.19 -1.17 -12.29
C ASN A 222 7.72 -0.96 -12.31
N ALA A 223 8.46 -2.03 -12.57
CA ALA A 223 9.93 -2.00 -12.55
C ALA A 223 10.54 -1.02 -13.56
N GLU A 224 9.88 -0.78 -14.70
CA GLU A 224 10.37 0.15 -15.71
C GLU A 224 10.29 1.61 -15.20
N ILE A 225 9.17 1.99 -14.60
CA ILE A 225 9.02 3.31 -13.97
C ILE A 225 10.03 3.48 -12.83
N MET A 226 10.16 2.47 -11.96
CA MET A 226 11.09 2.50 -10.83
C MET A 226 12.54 2.69 -11.31
N ASN A 227 12.99 1.90 -12.28
CA ASN A 227 14.33 1.99 -12.83
C ASN A 227 14.59 3.33 -13.53
N GLU A 228 13.59 3.90 -14.20
CA GLU A 228 13.72 5.25 -14.75
C GLU A 228 13.86 6.30 -13.63
N CYS A 229 13.08 6.19 -12.56
CA CYS A 229 13.14 7.14 -11.44
C CYS A 229 14.50 7.10 -10.71
N LEU A 230 15.08 5.91 -10.54
CA LEU A 230 16.39 5.70 -9.91
C LEU A 230 17.55 6.36 -10.66
N LYS A 231 17.39 6.73 -11.95
CA LYS A 231 18.41 7.47 -12.70
C LYS A 231 18.52 8.94 -12.26
N TYR A 232 17.48 9.49 -11.64
CA TYR A 232 17.39 10.90 -11.27
C TYR A 232 17.30 11.12 -9.76
N GLN A 233 16.82 10.13 -9.01
CA GLN A 233 16.53 10.24 -7.58
C GLN A 233 17.23 9.13 -6.80
N THR A 234 17.62 9.43 -5.56
CA THR A 234 18.23 8.45 -4.64
C THR A 234 17.18 7.95 -3.65
N PRO A 235 17.03 6.63 -3.46
CA PRO A 235 16.13 6.07 -2.47
C PRO A 235 16.38 6.59 -1.05
N ASN A 236 15.30 6.73 -0.29
CA ASN A 236 15.35 7.17 1.09
C ASN A 236 14.38 6.37 1.99
N LYS A 237 14.25 6.79 3.26
CA LYS A 237 13.39 6.10 4.24
C LYS A 237 11.92 6.02 3.83
N LYS A 238 11.41 6.96 3.01
CA LYS A 238 10.04 6.91 2.47
C LYS A 238 9.90 5.88 1.35
N CYS A 239 10.94 5.66 0.54
CA CYS A 239 10.95 4.53 -0.40
C CYS A 239 10.80 3.20 0.34
N MET A 240 11.50 3.02 1.47
CA MET A 240 11.37 1.80 2.31
C MET A 240 9.97 1.64 2.90
N GLU A 241 9.39 2.72 3.44
CA GLU A 241 8.00 2.73 3.91
C GLU A 241 7.03 2.25 2.81
N TYR A 242 7.19 2.75 1.58
CA TYR A 242 6.31 2.42 0.46
C TYR A 242 6.55 1.03 -0.13
N ALA A 243 7.77 0.51 -0.07
CA ALA A 243 8.07 -0.89 -0.39
C ALA A 243 7.45 -1.86 0.63
N ILE A 244 7.41 -1.47 1.92
CA ILE A 244 6.69 -2.23 2.96
C ILE A 244 5.18 -2.17 2.70
N ILE A 245 4.62 -0.99 2.39
CA ILE A 245 3.19 -0.84 2.06
C ILE A 245 2.80 -1.67 0.82
N SER A 246 3.69 -1.79 -0.18
CA SER A 246 3.39 -2.56 -1.40
C SER A 246 3.36 -4.07 -1.17
N HIS A 247 3.71 -4.55 0.03
CA HIS A 247 3.87 -5.97 0.34
C HIS A 247 4.78 -6.70 -0.67
N ASN A 248 5.81 -6.01 -1.20
CA ASN A 248 6.76 -6.59 -2.13
C ASN A 248 8.11 -6.78 -1.43
N ILE A 249 8.39 -8.01 -1.02
CA ILE A 249 9.60 -8.33 -0.25
C ILE A 249 10.88 -8.14 -1.06
N ASP A 250 10.81 -8.25 -2.40
CA ASP A 250 11.96 -8.01 -3.27
C ASP A 250 12.36 -6.53 -3.25
N PHE A 251 11.38 -5.62 -3.20
CA PHE A 251 11.65 -4.18 -3.06
C PHE A 251 12.25 -3.83 -1.71
N VAL A 252 11.74 -4.42 -0.64
CA VAL A 252 12.30 -4.24 0.71
C VAL A 252 13.74 -4.74 0.74
N SER A 253 13.98 -5.94 0.21
CA SER A 253 15.33 -6.53 0.14
C SER A 253 16.29 -5.71 -0.71
N PHE A 254 15.82 -5.22 -1.86
CA PHE A 254 16.59 -4.34 -2.74
C PHE A 254 17.02 -3.05 -2.04
N LEU A 255 16.08 -2.33 -1.40
CA LEU A 255 16.38 -1.08 -0.70
C LEU A 255 17.32 -1.28 0.49
N MET A 256 17.15 -2.39 1.18
CA MET A 256 17.98 -2.75 2.32
C MET A 256 19.40 -3.12 1.90
N ASN A 257 19.57 -3.97 0.89
CA ASN A 257 20.88 -4.50 0.51
C ASN A 257 21.67 -3.52 -0.38
N GLU A 258 21.01 -2.89 -1.35
CA GLU A 258 21.70 -2.03 -2.33
C GLU A 258 21.88 -0.59 -1.83
N TYR A 259 20.99 -0.12 -0.94
CA TYR A 259 21.01 1.26 -0.42
C TYR A 259 21.21 1.35 1.09
N ASN A 260 21.37 0.24 1.80
CA ASN A 260 21.54 0.19 3.26
C ASN A 260 20.44 0.96 4.03
N ILE A 261 19.20 0.94 3.51
CA ILE A 261 18.07 1.61 4.16
C ILE A 261 17.48 0.66 5.21
N GLU A 262 17.51 1.10 6.46
CA GLU A 262 16.98 0.32 7.59
C GLU A 262 15.45 0.15 7.53
N ILE A 263 14.98 -1.06 7.83
CA ILE A 263 13.56 -1.36 8.04
C ILE A 263 13.13 -0.82 9.40
N LYS A 264 12.14 0.08 9.41
CA LYS A 264 11.50 0.49 10.66
C LYS A 264 10.35 -0.45 11.01
N LEU A 265 10.46 -1.10 12.18
CA LEU A 265 9.45 -2.03 12.70
C LEU A 265 8.04 -1.43 12.80
N ASP A 266 7.94 -0.13 13.08
CA ASP A 266 6.64 0.55 13.17
C ASP A 266 5.86 0.49 11.85
N TYR A 267 6.55 0.55 10.70
CA TYR A 267 5.89 0.41 9.40
C TYR A 267 5.44 -1.03 9.15
N CYS A 268 6.22 -2.03 9.55
CA CYS A 268 5.81 -3.43 9.41
C CYS A 268 4.54 -3.72 10.20
N VAL A 269 4.43 -3.17 11.41
CA VAL A 269 3.24 -3.32 12.26
C VAL A 269 2.06 -2.53 11.71
N GLU A 270 2.26 -1.26 11.34
CA GLU A 270 1.20 -0.40 10.80
C GLU A 270 0.55 -0.99 9.54
N TYR A 271 1.36 -1.62 8.68
CA TYR A 271 0.88 -2.17 7.41
C TYR A 271 0.65 -3.69 7.46
N ASN A 272 0.75 -4.34 8.62
CA ASN A 272 0.64 -5.81 8.75
C ASN A 272 1.58 -6.59 7.82
N ASN A 273 2.73 -6.01 7.47
CA ASN A 273 3.76 -6.65 6.65
C ASN A 273 4.71 -7.45 7.53
N LEU A 274 4.22 -8.61 7.97
CA LEU A 274 4.97 -9.55 8.80
C LEU A 274 6.20 -10.12 8.07
N GLU A 275 6.16 -10.25 6.74
CA GLU A 275 7.30 -10.75 5.97
C GLU A 275 8.52 -9.82 6.07
N SER A 276 8.30 -8.50 5.96
CA SER A 276 9.37 -7.50 6.17
C SER A 276 9.87 -7.46 7.60
N PHE A 277 8.99 -7.69 8.58
CA PHE A 277 9.38 -7.84 9.98
C PHE A 277 10.31 -9.05 10.18
N LEU A 278 10.01 -10.19 9.54
CA LEU A 278 10.85 -11.38 9.62
C LEU A 278 12.21 -11.15 8.96
N VAL A 279 12.29 -10.40 7.86
CA VAL A 279 13.57 -9.98 7.26
C VAL A 279 14.40 -9.14 8.24
N TYR A 280 13.78 -8.18 8.93
CA TYR A 280 14.48 -7.40 9.96
C TYR A 280 15.05 -8.27 11.09
N VAL A 281 14.26 -9.22 11.60
CA VAL A 281 14.69 -10.13 12.68
C VAL A 281 15.82 -11.04 12.24
N ASP A 282 15.79 -11.53 11.01
CA ASP A 282 16.84 -12.39 10.44
C ASP A 282 18.17 -11.63 10.31
N GLN A 283 18.13 -10.35 9.94
CA GLN A 283 19.33 -9.53 9.79
C GLN A 283 19.92 -9.02 11.11
N THR A 284 19.08 -8.64 12.07
CA THR A 284 19.55 -7.96 13.29
C THR A 284 19.91 -8.93 14.41
N ASN A 285 19.52 -10.20 14.32
CA ASN A 285 19.53 -11.15 15.43
C ASN A 285 18.84 -10.62 16.72
N ASP A 286 18.13 -9.49 16.65
CA ASP A 286 17.62 -8.76 17.81
C ASP A 286 16.21 -9.23 18.19
N ILE A 287 16.18 -10.26 19.03
CA ILE A 287 14.96 -10.77 19.68
C ILE A 287 14.60 -9.92 20.92
N GLY A 288 15.44 -8.95 21.30
CA GLY A 288 15.39 -8.20 22.55
C GLY A 288 14.46 -6.99 22.54
N CYS A 289 14.01 -6.53 21.37
CA CYS A 289 13.19 -5.32 21.28
C CYS A 289 11.78 -5.53 21.91
N PRO A 290 11.33 -4.67 22.84
CA PRO A 290 10.00 -4.75 23.47
C PRO A 290 8.83 -4.78 22.47
N LYS A 291 9.02 -4.24 21.26
CA LYS A 291 8.03 -4.26 20.16
C LYS A 291 7.87 -5.66 19.54
N VAL A 292 8.91 -6.49 19.53
CA VAL A 292 8.84 -7.91 19.10
C VAL A 292 7.95 -8.72 20.04
N ARG A 293 8.03 -8.43 21.36
CA ARG A 293 7.15 -9.05 22.37
C ARG A 293 5.71 -8.56 22.29
N LEU A 294 5.47 -7.33 21.82
CA LEU A 294 4.12 -6.82 21.57
C LEU A 294 3.52 -7.40 20.29
N ALA A 295 4.30 -7.59 19.23
CA ALA A 295 3.88 -8.31 18.03
C ALA A 295 3.53 -9.78 18.36
N GLN A 296 4.34 -10.46 19.16
CA GLN A 296 4.04 -11.82 19.65
C GLN A 296 2.84 -11.92 20.61
N ARG A 297 2.44 -10.81 21.24
CA ARG A 297 1.27 -10.76 22.15
C ARG A 297 0.00 -10.22 21.48
N SER A 298 0.15 -9.70 20.26
CA SER A 298 -0.94 -9.16 19.44
C SER A 298 -1.27 -10.09 18.25
N ILE A 299 -0.55 -11.23 18.15
CA ILE A 299 -0.88 -12.41 17.34
C ILE A 299 -1.61 -13.40 18.25
#